data_AF-A0A4V1UM34-F1
#
_entry.id   AF-A0A4V1UM34-F1
#
_cell.length_a   1.000
_cell.length_b   1.000
_cell.length_c   1.000
_cell.angle_alpha   90.00
_cell.angle_beta   90.00
_cell.angle_gamma   90.00
#
_symmetry.space_group_name_H-M   'P 1'
#
loop_
_entity.id
_entity.type
_entity.pdbx_description
1 polymer ?
#
loop_
_entity_poly.entity_id
_entity_poly.type
_entity_poly.pdbx_seq_one_letter_code
_entity_poly.pdbx_strand_id
1 'polypeptide(L)' 'MQAGLHGLGLEPAVFWRLTPVELKIMLGREGLVPPLTRARLAELAAAFPDVRKDQGDGGYRNDAGAA' A
#
# COMPACT_ATOMS: atom_id res chain seq x y z
N MET A 1 4.40 -0.45 -4.79
CA MET A 1 5.87 -0.45 -4.63
C MET A 1 6.52 -1.79 -4.97
N GLN A 2 5.87 -2.94 -4.73
CA GLN A 2 6.45 -4.27 -4.97
C GLN A 2 6.77 -4.56 -6.45
N ALA A 3 5.95 -4.07 -7.39
CA ALA A 3 6.16 -4.36 -8.81
C ALA A 3 7.45 -3.72 -9.38
N GLY A 4 7.82 -2.52 -8.96
CA GLY A 4 9.03 -1.83 -9.45
C GLY A 4 10.30 -2.19 -8.69
N LEU A 5 10.28 -2.06 -7.36
CA LEU A 5 11.46 -2.29 -6.52
C LEU A 5 11.77 -3.78 -6.32
N HIS A 6 10.76 -4.65 -6.29
CA HIS A 6 10.97 -6.10 -6.09
C HIS A 6 10.72 -6.92 -7.37
N GLY A 7 9.86 -6.46 -8.29
CA GLY A 7 9.52 -7.19 -9.52
C GLY A 7 10.51 -6.97 -10.66
N LEU A 8 11.01 -5.74 -10.85
CA LEU A 8 11.98 -5.40 -11.89
C LEU A 8 13.43 -5.33 -11.37
N GLY A 9 13.64 -5.46 -10.06
CA GLY A 9 14.97 -5.40 -9.43
C GLY A 9 15.66 -4.03 -9.62
N LEU A 10 14.89 -2.96 -9.80
CA LEU A 10 15.45 -1.62 -10.03
C LEU A 10 16.12 -1.10 -8.76
N GLU A 11 17.31 -0.52 -8.94
CA GLU A 11 17.99 0.23 -7.89
C GLU A 11 17.09 1.41 -7.46
N PRO A 12 16.96 1.71 -6.15
CA PRO A 12 15.99 2.71 -5.68
C PRO A 12 16.14 4.07 -6.34
N ALA A 13 17.36 4.55 -6.61
CA ALA A 13 17.57 5.84 -7.26
C ALA A 13 17.06 5.85 -8.71
N VAL A 14 17.19 4.73 -9.43
CA VAL A 14 16.67 4.58 -10.79
C VAL A 14 15.15 4.57 -10.76
N PHE A 15 14.54 3.82 -9.83
CA PHE A 15 13.08 3.78 -9.68
C PHE A 15 12.48 5.17 -9.45
N TRP A 16 13.09 5.99 -8.57
CA TRP A 16 12.59 7.33 -8.26
C TRP A 16 12.79 8.36 -9.37
N ARG A 17 13.67 8.10 -10.33
CA ARG A 17 13.87 8.94 -11.52
C ARG A 17 12.88 8.64 -12.64
N LEU A 18 12.23 7.48 -12.63
CA LEU A 18 11.31 7.08 -13.69
C LEU A 18 9.98 7.83 -13.59
N THR A 19 9.45 8.19 -14.75
CA THR A 19 8.07 8.64 -14.85
C THR A 19 7.10 7.47 -14.67
N PRO A 20 5.86 7.72 -14.21
CA PRO A 20 4.84 6.68 -14.11
C PRO A 20 4.53 5.98 -15.43
N VAL A 21 4.77 6.62 -16.58
CA VAL A 21 4.58 6.03 -17.92
C VAL A 21 5.69 5.04 -18.22
N GLU A 22 6.96 5.40 -18.00
CA GLU A 22 8.10 4.51 -18.24
C GLU A 22 8.04 3.26 -17.35
N LEU A 23 7.66 3.43 -16.08
CA LEU A 23 7.48 2.30 -15.17
C LEU A 23 6.37 1.33 -15.66
N LYS A 24 5.27 1.84 -16.23
CA LYS A 24 4.19 1.00 -16.77
C LYS A 24 4.66 0.19 -17.97
N ILE A 25 5.42 0.82 -18.88
CA ILE A 25 6.00 0.15 -20.05
C ILE A 25 6.94 -0.97 -19.60
N MET A 26 7.85 -0.70 -18.66
CA MET A 26 8.78 -1.71 -18.13
C MET A 26 8.09 -2.87 -17.43
N LEU A 27 6.94 -2.63 -16.81
CA LEU A 27 6.16 -3.67 -16.13
C LEU A 27 5.39 -4.61 -17.07
N GLY A 28 5.40 -4.38 -18.39
CA GLY A 28 4.63 -5.17 -19.36
C GLY A 28 3.12 -5.14 -19.09
N ARG A 29 2.66 -4.18 -18.29
CA ARG A 29 1.24 -4.01 -17.94
C ARG A 29 0.60 -3.09 -18.96
N GLU A 30 0.28 -3.64 -20.13
CA GLU A 30 -0.59 -2.98 -21.11
C GLU A 30 -2.03 -2.81 -20.56
N GLY A 31 -2.40 -3.62 -19.57
CA GLY A 31 -3.63 -3.44 -18.81
C GLY A 31 -3.47 -2.32 -17.79
N LEU A 32 -3.96 -1.12 -18.10
CA LEU A 32 -4.33 -0.15 -17.08
C LEU A 32 -5.26 -0.88 -16.11
N VAL A 33 -4.84 -1.06 -14.86
CA VAL A 33 -5.79 -1.39 -13.79
C VAL A 33 -6.85 -0.30 -13.88
N PRO A 34 -8.13 -0.64 -14.14
CA PRO A 34 -9.14 0.37 -14.38
C PRO A 34 -9.13 1.35 -13.20
N PRO A 35 -9.17 2.66 -13.47
CA PRO A 35 -9.15 3.64 -12.40
C PRO A 35 -10.26 3.33 -11.41
N LEU A 36 -10.00 3.51 -10.12
CA LEU A 36 -11.00 3.35 -9.07
C LEU A 36 -12.18 4.27 -9.39
N THR A 37 -13.29 3.69 -9.85
CA THR A 37 -14.51 4.43 -10.12
C THR A 37 -15.20 4.76 -8.80
N ARG A 38 -16.11 5.75 -8.84
CA ARG A 38 -16.93 6.08 -7.67
C ARG A 38 -17.74 4.88 -7.18
N ALA A 39 -18.21 4.03 -8.10
CA ALA A 39 -18.91 2.79 -7.79
C ALA A 39 -18.00 1.80 -7.03
N ARG A 40 -16.77 1.58 -7.52
CA ARG A 40 -15.81 0.70 -6.84
C ARG A 40 -15.43 1.22 -5.46
N LEU A 41 -15.32 2.54 -5.29
CA LEU A 41 -15.11 3.14 -3.98
C LEU A 41 -16.30 2.87 -3.03
N ALA A 42 -17.53 2.96 -3.51
CA ALA A 42 -18.73 2.68 -2.71
C ALA A 42 -18.78 1.19 -2.29
N GLU A 43 -18.44 0.27 -3.18
CA GLU A 43 -18.31 -1.16 -2.86
C GLU A 43 -17.28 -1.41 -1.76
N LEU A 44 -16.10 -0.76 -1.84
CA LEU A 44 -15.05 -0.90 -0.83
C LEU A 44 -15.47 -0.33 0.52
N ALA A 45 -16.11 0.83 0.55
CA ALA A 45 -16.59 1.44 1.79
C ALA A 45 -17.67 0.58 2.47
N ALA A 46 -18.49 -0.13 1.69
CA ALA A 46 -19.45 -1.09 2.22
C ALA A 46 -18.78 -2.38 2.74
N ALA A 47 -17.76 -2.88 2.04
CA ALA A 47 -17.03 -4.09 2.43
C ALA A 47 -16.13 -3.89 3.65
N PHE A 48 -15.58 -2.69 3.82
CA PHE A 48 -14.68 -2.32 4.89
C PHE A 48 -15.21 -1.05 5.58
N PRO A 49 -16.27 -1.17 6.39
CA PRO A 49 -16.78 -0.03 7.13
C PRO A 49 -15.72 0.43 8.13
N ASP A 50 -15.47 1.74 8.21
CA ASP A 50 -14.56 2.36 9.18
C ASP A 50 -15.19 2.34 10.60
N VAL A 51 -15.47 1.14 11.11
CA VAL A 51 -15.83 0.95 12.51
C VAL A 51 -14.59 1.22 13.34
N ARG A 52 -14.72 2.17 14.29
CA ARG A 52 -13.72 2.38 15.33
C ARG A 52 -13.48 1.03 16.00
N LYS A 53 -12.24 0.55 15.96
CA LYS A 53 -11.79 -0.57 16.80
C LYS A 53 -12.11 -0.16 18.23
N ASP A 54 -13.10 -0.83 18.84
CA ASP A 54 -13.38 -0.61 20.26
C ASP A 54 -12.12 -0.99 21.04
N GLN A 55 -11.85 -0.20 22.05
CA GLN A 55 -10.57 -0.08 22.75
C GLN A 55 -9.96 -1.44 23.11
N GLY A 56 -8.68 -1.64 22.77
CA GLY A 56 -7.99 -2.83 23.22
C GLY A 56 -6.58 -3.05 22.70
N ASP A 57 -5.72 -2.02 22.62
CA ASP A 57 -4.27 -2.22 22.57
C ASP A 57 -3.59 -1.28 23.59
N GLY A 58 -4.05 -1.36 24.84
CA GLY A 58 -3.38 -0.77 25.99
C GLY A 58 -2.54 -1.83 26.69
N GLY A 59 -1.25 -1.89 26.39
CA GLY A 59 -0.36 -2.89 26.96
C GLY A 59 1.13 -2.54 26.89
N TYR A 60 1.49 -1.27 27.11
CA TYR A 60 2.86 -0.98 27.55
C TYR A 60 3.01 -1.49 28.99
N ARG A 61 3.40 -2.76 29.13
CA ARG A 61 3.84 -3.32 30.41
C ARG A 61 5.25 -2.79 30.64
N ASN A 62 5.34 -1.75 31.44
CA ASN A 62 6.60 -1.20 31.91
C ASN A 62 6.95 -1.87 33.25
N ASP A 63 7.23 -3.16 33.26
CA ASP A 63 7.83 -3.85 34.40
C ASP A 63 9.36 -3.88 34.27
N ALA A 64 9.94 -2.69 34.11
CA ALA A 64 11.33 -2.43 34.44
C ALA A 64 11.37 -1.77 35.82
N GLY A 65 11.59 -2.58 36.87
CA GLY A 65 11.87 -2.06 38.20
C GLY A 65 11.36 -2.91 39.36
N ALA A 66 12.08 -4.00 39.65
CA ALA A 66 12.24 -4.46 41.03
C ALA A 66 13.63 -5.10 41.13
N ALA A 67 14.51 -4.38 41.81
CA ALA A 67 15.82 -4.84 42.25
C ALA A 67 15.69 -5.92 43.34
#